data_AF-A0A7W5PQM1-F1
#
_entry.id   AF-A0A7W5PQM1-F1
#
_cell.length_a   1.000
_cell.length_b   1.000
_cell.length_c   1.000
_cell.angle_alpha   90.00
_cell.angle_beta   90.00
_cell.angle_gamma   90.00
#
_symmetry.space_group_name_H-M   'P 1'
#
loop_
_entity.id
_entity.type
_entity.pdbx_description
1 polymer ?
#
loop_
_entity_poly.entity_id
_entity_poly.type
_entity_poly.pdbx_seq_one_letter_code
_entity_poly.pdbx_strand_id
1 'polypeptide(L)'
;MENWISLQAELGSFEHRRTVYTFALKMSFLAVILSGFIILITLPPLDLMGMLPITLGHAMVFAILLSWLIGGMVSGVLSLVAGFAIHDLTVSRAKFEKLSRTDTLSGLLNRRAFTDALEKVEGDACLAIFDVDRFKAINDRFGHGCGDAVITAVSAMLSAAFDGASVVARLGGEEFGVVVHGGTPAERVARIEGVRAQVAARPIPADGHEVTITISGGIADFHEGRDKEAVYASADKALYLAKALGRNRVVHEREGLNHAWHGLVENGLGVQGIGPNEVSLLQASGI
;
A
#
# COMPACT_ATOMS: atom_id res chain seq x y z
N MET A 1 8.82 -7.56 -17.71
CA MET A 1 7.93 -6.58 -17.04
C MET A 1 7.95 -5.21 -17.72
N GLU A 2 9.05 -4.78 -18.36
CA GLU A 2 9.13 -3.48 -19.07
C GLU A 2 8.16 -3.34 -20.25
N ASN A 3 7.92 -4.41 -21.04
CA ASN A 3 6.99 -4.37 -22.19
C ASN A 3 5.52 -4.12 -21.81
N TRP A 4 5.11 -4.37 -20.55
CA TRP A 4 3.74 -4.11 -20.11
C TRP A 4 3.51 -2.63 -19.80
N ILE A 5 4.54 -1.96 -19.28
CA ILE A 5 4.50 -0.54 -18.92
C ILE A 5 4.50 0.33 -20.18
N SER A 6 5.26 -0.06 -21.22
CA SER A 6 5.23 0.64 -22.51
C SER A 6 3.88 0.49 -23.22
N LEU A 7 3.21 -0.66 -23.10
CA LEU A 7 1.85 -0.84 -23.64
C LEU A 7 0.81 0.04 -22.93
N GLN A 8 0.91 0.19 -21.60
CA GLN A 8 0.05 1.11 -20.85
C GLN A 8 0.26 2.58 -21.23
N ALA A 9 1.49 2.98 -21.54
CA ALA A 9 1.82 4.34 -21.96
C ALA A 9 1.26 4.68 -23.36
N GLU A 10 1.22 3.73 -24.29
CA GLU A 10 0.63 3.93 -25.63
C GLU A 10 -0.91 3.86 -25.64
N LEU A 11 -1.51 3.03 -24.79
CA LEU A 11 -2.96 2.83 -24.73
C LEU A 11 -3.69 3.93 -23.92
N GLY A 12 -2.97 4.65 -23.05
CA GLY A 12 -3.52 5.66 -22.15
C GLY A 12 -4.27 5.03 -20.98
N SER A 13 -4.30 5.72 -19.83
CA SER A 13 -5.12 5.27 -18.70
C SER A 13 -6.60 5.38 -19.08
N PHE A 14 -7.28 4.25 -19.20
CA PHE A 14 -8.73 4.18 -19.45
C PHE A 14 -9.57 4.59 -18.24
N GLU A 15 -9.07 5.48 -17.39
CA GLU A 15 -9.78 5.97 -16.20
C GLU A 15 -10.95 6.88 -16.57
N HIS A 16 -10.87 7.54 -17.74
CA HIS A 16 -11.88 8.47 -18.21
C HIS A 16 -12.53 7.97 -19.49
N ARG A 17 -13.86 8.05 -19.57
CA ARG A 17 -14.64 7.67 -20.77
C ARG A 17 -14.16 8.38 -22.05
N ARG A 18 -13.63 9.61 -21.93
CA ARG A 18 -13.04 10.35 -23.05
C ARG A 18 -11.85 9.62 -23.70
N THR A 19 -11.02 8.96 -22.89
CA THR A 19 -9.85 8.20 -23.35
C THR A 19 -10.27 7.00 -24.19
N VAL A 20 -11.36 6.32 -23.80
CA VAL A 20 -11.96 5.20 -24.54
C VAL A 20 -12.37 5.64 -25.96
N TYR A 21 -13.05 6.78 -26.08
CA TYR A 21 -13.45 7.30 -27.39
C TYR A 21 -12.27 7.69 -28.27
N THR A 22 -11.25 8.35 -27.71
CA THR A 22 -10.05 8.73 -28.47
C THR A 22 -9.24 7.51 -28.90
N PHE A 23 -9.19 6.46 -28.07
CA PHE A 23 -8.57 5.19 -28.41
C PHE A 23 -9.30 4.52 -29.58
N ALA A 24 -10.63 4.39 -29.48
CA ALA A 24 -11.43 3.78 -30.54
C ALA A 24 -11.30 4.51 -31.87
N LEU A 25 -11.29 5.85 -31.85
CA LEU A 25 -11.08 6.65 -33.05
C LEU A 25 -9.70 6.37 -33.67
N LYS A 26 -8.62 6.41 -32.86
CA LYS A 26 -7.27 6.08 -33.34
C LYS A 26 -7.20 4.70 -33.98
N MET A 27 -7.84 3.70 -33.37
CA MET A 27 -7.87 2.33 -33.88
C MET A 27 -8.66 2.20 -35.19
N SER A 28 -9.74 2.96 -35.37
CA SER A 28 -10.45 3.03 -36.66
C SER A 28 -9.56 3.58 -37.76
N PHE A 29 -8.84 4.69 -37.52
CA PHE A 29 -7.92 5.26 -38.51
C PHE A 29 -6.76 4.31 -38.82
N LEU A 30 -6.16 3.69 -37.81
CA LEU A 30 -5.06 2.74 -38.00
C LEU A 30 -5.48 1.52 -38.84
N ALA A 31 -6.68 0.98 -38.60
CA ALA A 31 -7.22 -0.14 -39.37
C ALA A 31 -7.43 0.24 -40.85
N VAL A 32 -7.94 1.45 -41.12
CA VAL A 32 -8.13 1.94 -42.49
C VAL A 32 -6.79 2.17 -43.19
N ILE A 33 -5.80 2.75 -42.51
CA ILE A 33 -4.45 2.95 -43.06
C ILE A 33 -3.81 1.61 -43.43
N LEU A 34 -3.87 0.63 -42.53
CA LEU A 34 -3.33 -0.71 -42.76
C LEU A 34 -4.01 -1.41 -43.95
N SER A 35 -5.33 -1.32 -44.01
CA SER A 35 -6.12 -1.82 -45.15
C SER A 35 -5.74 -1.11 -46.45
N GLY A 36 -5.49 0.20 -46.42
CA GLY A 36 -4.99 0.96 -47.58
C GLY A 36 -3.65 0.44 -48.12
N PHE A 37 -2.70 0.10 -47.24
CA PHE A 37 -1.44 -0.53 -47.66
C PHE A 37 -1.66 -1.92 -48.27
N ILE A 38 -2.54 -2.73 -47.68
CA ILE A 38 -2.89 -4.06 -48.21
C ILE A 38 -3.50 -3.92 -49.62
N ILE A 39 -4.43 -2.98 -49.80
CA ILE A 39 -5.07 -2.68 -51.10
C ILE A 39 -4.02 -2.28 -52.14
N LEU A 40 -3.09 -1.38 -51.79
CA LEU A 40 -2.05 -0.90 -52.69
C LEU A 40 -1.08 -2.00 -53.14
N ILE A 41 -0.80 -2.98 -52.26
CA ILE A 41 0.09 -4.10 -52.56
C ILE A 41 -0.63 -5.20 -53.37
N THR A 42 -1.91 -5.44 -53.10
CA THR A 42 -2.64 -6.61 -53.63
C THR A 42 -3.33 -6.37 -54.96
N LEU A 43 -3.90 -5.19 -55.20
CA LEU A 43 -4.68 -4.93 -56.41
C LEU A 43 -3.85 -4.84 -57.70
N PRO A 44 -2.66 -4.18 -57.75
CA PRO A 44 -1.91 -4.06 -58.99
C PRO A 44 -1.41 -5.41 -59.57
N PRO A 45 -0.91 -6.37 -58.77
CA PRO A 45 -0.58 -7.70 -59.29
C PRO A 45 -1.79 -8.45 -59.88
N LEU A 46 -2.98 -8.30 -59.28
CA LEU A 46 -4.21 -8.93 -59.77
C LEU A 46 -4.67 -8.32 -61.10
N ASP A 47 -4.51 -7.01 -61.27
CA ASP A 47 -4.77 -6.31 -62.53
C ASP A 47 -3.82 -6.79 -63.64
N LEU A 48 -2.53 -6.93 -63.32
CA LEU A 48 -1.51 -7.42 -64.25
C LEU A 48 -1.79 -8.85 -64.74
N MET A 49 -2.36 -9.69 -63.87
CA MET A 49 -2.78 -11.05 -64.22
C MET A 49 -4.13 -11.10 -64.97
N GLY A 50 -4.77 -9.95 -65.23
CA GLY A 50 -6.07 -9.87 -65.91
C GLY A 50 -7.23 -10.43 -65.08
N MET A 51 -7.08 -10.49 -63.76
CA MET A 51 -8.08 -11.10 -62.87
C MET A 51 -9.14 -10.10 -62.38
N LEU A 52 -8.95 -8.79 -62.60
CA LEU A 52 -9.91 -7.77 -62.19
C LEU A 52 -11.01 -7.59 -63.24
N PRO A 53 -12.30 -7.62 -62.83
CA PRO A 53 -13.43 -7.42 -63.75
C PRO A 53 -13.67 -5.94 -64.10
N ILE A 54 -12.98 -5.02 -63.42
CA ILE A 54 -13.09 -3.56 -63.55
C ILE A 54 -11.68 -2.96 -63.59
N THR A 55 -11.56 -1.70 -64.02
CA THR A 55 -10.26 -1.03 -64.07
C THR A 55 -9.67 -0.81 -62.67
N LEU A 56 -8.34 -0.89 -62.56
CA LEU A 56 -7.61 -0.71 -61.30
C LEU A 56 -8.04 0.53 -60.51
N GLY A 57 -8.24 1.66 -61.19
CA GLY A 57 -8.66 2.91 -60.54
C GLY A 57 -10.02 2.80 -59.83
N HIS A 58 -11.02 2.20 -60.48
CA HIS A 58 -12.33 1.98 -59.85
C HIS A 58 -12.23 0.96 -58.70
N ALA A 59 -11.46 -0.11 -58.88
CA ALA A 59 -11.22 -1.10 -57.83
C ALA A 59 -10.61 -0.48 -56.58
N MET A 60 -9.62 0.41 -56.73
CA MET A 60 -9.01 1.13 -55.62
C MET A 60 -10.01 2.04 -54.89
N VAL A 61 -10.82 2.81 -55.64
CA VAL A 61 -11.84 3.69 -55.04
C VAL A 61 -12.85 2.87 -54.24
N PHE A 62 -13.39 1.78 -54.82
CA PHE A 62 -14.34 0.92 -54.11
C PHE A 62 -13.71 0.28 -52.87
N ALA A 63 -12.48 -0.22 -52.96
CA ALA A 63 -11.79 -0.86 -51.84
C ALA A 63 -11.52 0.12 -50.69
N ILE A 64 -11.11 1.36 -51.00
CA ILE A 64 -10.91 2.40 -49.99
C ILE A 64 -12.23 2.75 -49.30
N LEU A 65 -13.30 2.99 -50.07
CA LEU A 65 -14.62 3.31 -49.50
C LEU A 65 -15.12 2.17 -48.60
N LEU A 66 -14.98 0.92 -49.07
CA LEU A 66 -15.39 -0.25 -48.29
C LEU A 66 -14.55 -0.44 -47.03
N SER A 67 -13.25 -0.11 -47.08
CA SER A 67 -12.36 -0.15 -45.93
C SER A 67 -12.78 0.82 -44.84
N TRP A 68 -13.18 2.04 -45.20
CA TRP A 68 -13.75 2.99 -44.24
C TRP A 68 -15.06 2.48 -43.64
N LEU A 69 -15.94 1.98 -44.50
CA LEU A 69 -17.28 1.53 -44.10
C LEU A 69 -17.24 0.30 -43.19
N ILE A 70 -16.45 -0.71 -43.54
CA ILE A 70 -16.40 -1.98 -42.83
C ILE A 70 -15.24 -1.99 -41.83
N GLY A 71 -14.01 -1.80 -42.30
CA GLY A 71 -12.80 -1.90 -41.47
C GLY A 71 -12.76 -0.86 -40.37
N GLY A 72 -13.00 0.41 -40.71
CA GLY A 72 -13.05 1.52 -39.75
C GLY A 72 -14.17 1.36 -38.72
N MET A 73 -15.38 0.99 -39.17
CA MET A 73 -16.54 0.81 -38.31
C MET A 73 -16.37 -0.39 -37.36
N VAL A 74 -15.99 -1.56 -37.88
CA VAL A 74 -15.80 -2.77 -37.07
C VAL A 74 -14.67 -2.56 -36.05
N SER A 75 -13.53 -2.01 -36.47
CA SER A 75 -12.42 -1.69 -35.57
C SER A 75 -12.83 -0.71 -34.47
N GLY A 76 -13.59 0.34 -34.83
CA GLY A 76 -14.07 1.34 -33.89
C GLY A 76 -15.03 0.76 -32.86
N VAL A 77 -16.03 -0.01 -33.31
CA VAL A 77 -17.00 -0.66 -32.41
C VAL A 77 -16.30 -1.65 -31.48
N LEU A 78 -15.41 -2.50 -32.00
CA LEU A 78 -14.66 -3.45 -31.19
C LEU A 78 -13.79 -2.74 -30.15
N SER A 79 -13.12 -1.66 -30.55
CA SER A 79 -12.28 -0.85 -29.65
C SER A 79 -13.09 -0.14 -28.57
N LEU A 80 -14.32 0.31 -28.88
CA LEU A 80 -15.25 0.86 -27.88
C LEU A 80 -15.66 -0.21 -26.87
N VAL A 81 -16.08 -1.39 -27.34
CA VAL A 81 -16.48 -2.50 -26.46
C VAL A 81 -15.33 -2.91 -25.56
N ALA A 82 -14.14 -3.10 -26.11
CA ALA A 82 -12.95 -3.45 -25.35
C ALA A 82 -12.57 -2.34 -24.34
N GLY A 83 -12.58 -1.07 -24.77
CA GLY A 83 -12.24 0.05 -23.91
C GLY A 83 -13.21 0.25 -22.75
N PHE A 84 -14.52 0.08 -22.98
CA PHE A 84 -15.52 0.11 -21.90
C PHE A 84 -15.38 -1.08 -20.94
N ALA A 85 -15.13 -2.29 -21.45
CA ALA A 85 -14.89 -3.45 -20.60
C ALA A 85 -13.66 -3.26 -19.69
N ILE A 86 -12.57 -2.70 -20.24
CA ILE A 86 -11.34 -2.38 -19.50
C ILE A 86 -11.61 -1.30 -18.44
N HIS A 87 -12.33 -0.23 -18.81
CA HIS A 87 -12.72 0.83 -17.86
C HIS A 87 -13.54 0.26 -16.70
N ASP A 88 -14.58 -0.53 -16.99
CA ASP A 88 -15.47 -1.07 -15.96
C ASP A 88 -14.75 -2.07 -15.05
N LEU A 89 -13.84 -2.88 -15.61
CA LEU A 89 -12.97 -3.76 -14.82
C LEU A 89 -12.05 -2.96 -13.89
N THR A 90 -11.50 -1.85 -14.38
CA THR A 90 -10.62 -0.96 -13.61
C THR A 90 -11.37 -0.29 -12.46
N VAL A 91 -12.55 0.27 -12.74
CA VAL A 91 -13.41 0.90 -11.72
C VAL A 91 -13.91 -0.14 -10.71
N SER A 92 -14.29 -1.33 -11.16
CA SER A 92 -14.72 -2.42 -10.28
C SER A 92 -13.57 -2.85 -9.36
N ARG A 93 -12.36 -3.06 -9.90
CA ARG A 93 -11.16 -3.35 -9.09
C ARG A 93 -10.90 -2.27 -8.06
N ALA A 94 -10.92 -0.99 -8.44
CA ALA A 94 -10.72 0.11 -7.51
C ALA A 94 -11.80 0.15 -6.41
N LYS A 95 -13.06 -0.19 -6.74
CA LYS A 95 -14.13 -0.32 -5.75
C LYS A 95 -13.91 -1.51 -4.82
N PHE A 96 -13.51 -2.67 -5.35
CA PHE A 96 -13.19 -3.85 -4.54
C PHE A 96 -12.00 -3.61 -3.62
N GLU A 97 -10.96 -2.95 -4.12
CA GLU A 97 -9.81 -2.53 -3.32
C GLU A 97 -10.23 -1.53 -2.24
N LYS A 98 -11.16 -0.61 -2.56
CA LYS A 98 -11.74 0.31 -1.59
C LYS A 98 -12.62 -0.40 -0.55
N LEU A 99 -13.25 -1.51 -0.89
CA LEU A 99 -14.07 -2.31 0.01
C LEU A 99 -13.26 -3.36 0.78
N SER A 100 -12.05 -3.69 0.30
CA SER A 100 -11.18 -4.61 0.99
C SER A 100 -10.84 -4.06 2.37
N ARG A 101 -11.04 -4.89 3.40
CA ARG A 101 -10.63 -4.59 4.77
C ARG A 101 -9.24 -5.16 5.08
N THR A 102 -8.67 -5.95 4.17
CA THR A 102 -7.42 -6.66 4.38
C THR A 102 -6.34 -6.21 3.40
N ASP A 103 -5.09 -6.22 3.86
CA ASP A 103 -3.90 -6.03 3.04
C ASP A 103 -3.54 -7.35 2.36
N THR A 104 -3.32 -7.31 1.04
CA THR A 104 -3.20 -8.50 0.19
C THR A 104 -1.91 -9.28 0.41
N LEU A 105 -0.85 -8.62 0.88
CA LEU A 105 0.45 -9.26 1.12
C LEU A 105 0.54 -9.87 2.53
N SER A 106 0.11 -9.12 3.54
CA SER A 106 0.18 -9.55 4.94
C SER A 106 -0.98 -10.43 5.38
N GLY A 107 -2.14 -10.34 4.72
CA GLY A 107 -3.40 -10.95 5.17
C GLY A 107 -4.01 -10.28 6.40
N LEU A 108 -3.36 -9.25 6.96
CA LEU A 108 -3.86 -8.48 8.11
C LEU A 108 -4.92 -7.48 7.67
N LEU A 109 -5.57 -6.83 8.64
CA LEU A 109 -6.38 -5.65 8.35
C LEU A 109 -5.52 -4.57 7.68
N ASN A 110 -6.09 -3.81 6.76
CA ASN A 110 -5.41 -2.65 6.18
C ASN A 110 -5.61 -1.39 7.05
N ARG A 111 -4.85 -0.33 6.74
CA ARG A 111 -4.94 0.96 7.45
C ARG A 111 -6.38 1.45 7.63
N ARG A 112 -7.22 1.34 6.60
CA ARG A 112 -8.61 1.81 6.69
C ARG A 112 -9.42 1.01 7.70
N ALA A 113 -9.37 -0.32 7.60
CA ALA A 113 -10.09 -1.19 8.52
C ALA A 113 -9.57 -1.06 9.97
N PHE A 114 -8.28 -0.74 10.13
CA PHE A 114 -7.69 -0.42 11.41
C PHE A 114 -8.21 0.89 12.00
N THR A 115 -8.26 1.97 11.22
CA THR A 115 -8.86 3.24 11.65
C THR A 115 -10.30 3.04 12.09
N ASP A 116 -11.11 2.31 11.30
CA ASP A 116 -12.50 1.99 11.69
C ASP A 116 -12.59 1.20 13.00
N ALA A 117 -11.58 0.38 13.31
CA ALA A 117 -11.52 -0.41 14.54
C ALA A 117 -11.05 0.43 15.74
N LEU A 118 -10.12 1.37 15.51
CA LEU A 118 -9.62 2.32 16.50
C LEU A 118 -10.75 3.18 17.08
N GLU A 119 -11.66 3.65 16.21
CA GLU A 119 -12.85 4.43 16.59
C GLU A 119 -13.79 3.66 17.52
N LYS A 120 -13.78 2.33 17.44
CA LYS A 120 -14.66 1.44 18.23
C LYS A 120 -14.00 0.95 19.52
N VAL A 121 -12.79 1.39 19.83
CA VAL A 121 -12.10 1.00 21.05
C VAL A 121 -12.77 1.66 22.24
N GLU A 122 -13.38 0.86 23.09
CA GLU A 122 -14.00 1.28 24.35
C GLU A 122 -13.23 0.66 25.53
N GLY A 123 -13.17 1.39 26.65
CA GLY A 123 -12.50 0.94 27.87
C GLY A 123 -10.97 0.90 27.79
N ASP A 124 -10.37 0.16 28.72
CA ASP A 124 -8.92 0.06 28.88
C ASP A 124 -8.29 -0.84 27.81
N ALA A 125 -7.44 -0.23 26.99
CA ALA A 125 -6.64 -0.89 25.96
C ALA A 125 -5.33 -0.12 25.77
N CYS A 126 -4.42 -0.64 24.96
CA CYS A 126 -3.32 0.18 24.43
C CYS A 126 -3.17 -0.02 22.92
N LEU A 127 -2.65 1.02 22.27
CA LEU A 127 -2.22 1.01 20.90
C LEU A 127 -0.71 0.80 20.85
N ALA A 128 -0.26 -0.18 20.08
CA ALA A 128 1.14 -0.34 19.69
C ALA A 128 1.29 -0.10 18.18
N ILE A 129 2.23 0.77 17.79
CA ILE A 129 2.65 0.93 16.39
C ILE A 129 4.07 0.37 16.27
N PHE A 130 4.26 -0.57 15.36
CA PHE A 130 5.55 -1.19 15.07
C PHE A 130 6.06 -0.81 13.69
N ASP A 131 7.38 -0.87 13.55
CA ASP A 131 8.09 -0.69 12.28
C ASP A 131 9.27 -1.66 12.18
N VAL A 132 9.47 -2.22 11.00
CA VAL A 132 10.62 -3.11 10.73
C VAL A 132 11.89 -2.29 10.58
N ASP A 133 12.84 -2.54 11.48
CA ASP A 133 14.07 -1.78 11.52
C ASP A 133 14.91 -1.99 10.26
N ARG A 134 15.26 -0.88 9.62
CA ARG A 134 16.13 -0.86 8.42
C ARG A 134 15.55 -1.68 7.25
N PHE A 135 14.22 -1.75 7.12
CA PHE A 135 13.57 -2.51 6.05
C PHE A 135 14.05 -2.15 4.65
N LYS A 136 14.26 -0.85 4.36
CA LYS A 136 14.86 -0.42 3.09
C LYS A 136 16.21 -1.09 2.79
N ALA A 137 17.07 -1.25 3.79
CA ALA A 137 18.37 -1.90 3.59
C ALA A 137 18.24 -3.40 3.29
N ILE A 138 17.17 -4.05 3.76
CA ILE A 138 16.84 -5.43 3.41
C ILE A 138 16.45 -5.49 1.93
N ASN A 139 15.55 -4.62 1.49
CA ASN A 139 15.15 -4.54 0.07
C ASN A 139 16.33 -4.21 -0.84
N ASP A 140 17.16 -3.25 -0.46
CA ASP A 140 18.33 -2.84 -1.25
C ASP A 140 19.37 -3.97 -1.36
N ARG A 141 19.47 -4.84 -0.34
CA ARG A 141 20.46 -5.93 -0.30
C ARG A 141 19.97 -7.24 -0.92
N PHE A 142 18.70 -7.59 -0.70
CA PHE A 142 18.16 -8.92 -1.04
C PHE A 142 17.00 -8.85 -2.05
N GLY A 143 16.60 -7.65 -2.45
CA GLY A 143 15.48 -7.43 -3.37
C GLY A 143 14.12 -7.41 -2.68
N HIS A 144 13.11 -6.93 -3.41
CA HIS A 144 11.75 -6.75 -2.89
C HIS A 144 11.06 -8.07 -2.51
N GLY A 145 11.36 -9.19 -3.18
CA GLY A 145 10.80 -10.50 -2.82
C GLY A 145 11.18 -10.94 -1.39
N CYS A 146 12.43 -10.67 -0.99
CA CYS A 146 12.86 -10.87 0.39
C CYS A 146 12.14 -9.93 1.37
N GLY A 147 11.93 -8.67 1.00
CA GLY A 147 11.14 -7.74 1.79
C GLY A 147 9.71 -8.23 2.01
N ASP A 148 9.07 -8.72 0.96
CA ASP A 148 7.71 -9.27 1.02
C ASP A 148 7.64 -10.48 1.96
N ALA A 149 8.62 -11.38 1.89
CA ALA A 149 8.73 -12.52 2.81
C ALA A 149 8.90 -12.08 4.28
N VAL A 150 9.69 -11.03 4.52
CA VAL A 150 9.83 -10.43 5.86
C VAL A 150 8.49 -9.89 6.37
N ILE A 151 7.76 -9.14 5.54
CA ILE A 151 6.44 -8.62 5.91
C ILE A 151 5.47 -9.76 6.23
N THR A 152 5.38 -10.78 5.39
CA THR A 152 4.50 -11.93 5.63
C THR A 152 4.85 -12.65 6.93
N ALA A 153 6.14 -12.85 7.22
CA ALA A 153 6.58 -13.51 8.45
C ALA A 153 6.29 -12.67 9.71
N VAL A 154 6.55 -11.36 9.68
CA VAL A 154 6.20 -10.45 10.79
C VAL A 154 4.69 -10.44 11.02
N SER A 155 3.91 -10.42 9.94
CA SER A 155 2.44 -10.45 10.00
C SER A 155 1.93 -11.71 10.68
N ALA A 156 2.49 -12.87 10.33
CA ALA A 156 2.14 -14.13 10.97
C ALA A 156 2.52 -14.16 12.46
N MET A 157 3.68 -13.63 12.83
CA MET A 157 4.11 -13.54 14.23
C MET A 157 3.21 -12.62 15.06
N LEU A 158 2.86 -11.43 14.54
CA LEU A 158 1.92 -10.52 15.19
C LEU A 158 0.54 -11.15 15.33
N SER A 159 0.03 -11.77 14.27
CA SER A 159 -1.29 -12.41 14.30
C SER A 159 -1.36 -13.58 15.29
N ALA A 160 -0.28 -14.38 15.39
CA ALA A 160 -0.23 -15.50 16.33
C ALA A 160 -0.12 -15.02 17.78
N ALA A 161 0.61 -13.93 18.02
CA ALA A 161 0.83 -13.43 19.38
C ALA A 161 -0.35 -12.61 19.93
N PHE A 162 -1.14 -11.99 19.06
CA PHE A 162 -2.29 -11.15 19.40
C PHE A 162 -3.63 -11.79 19.05
N ASP A 163 -3.75 -13.12 19.20
CA ASP A 163 -5.00 -13.83 19.02
C ASP A 163 -6.12 -13.34 19.97
N GLY A 164 -7.38 -13.52 19.53
CA GLY A 164 -8.59 -13.17 20.28
C GLY A 164 -9.17 -11.78 19.96
N ALA A 165 -9.39 -10.97 21.01
CA ALA A 165 -10.06 -9.67 20.90
C ALA A 165 -9.18 -8.53 20.37
N SER A 166 -7.87 -8.75 20.23
CA SER A 166 -6.93 -7.75 19.75
C SER A 166 -7.08 -7.51 18.24
N VAL A 167 -6.81 -6.27 17.81
CA VAL A 167 -6.89 -5.87 16.40
C VAL A 167 -5.48 -5.76 15.86
N VAL A 168 -5.15 -6.47 14.78
CA VAL A 168 -3.83 -6.44 14.13
C VAL A 168 -3.98 -5.98 12.68
N ALA A 169 -3.17 -5.00 12.28
CA ALA A 169 -3.21 -4.41 10.95
C ALA A 169 -1.83 -4.07 10.39
N ARG A 170 -1.75 -4.02 9.06
CA ARG A 170 -0.66 -3.37 8.34
C ARG A 170 -1.08 -1.96 7.95
N LEU A 171 -0.34 -0.98 8.45
CA LEU A 171 -0.62 0.44 8.26
C LEU A 171 0.09 0.98 7.01
N GLY A 172 1.29 0.50 6.72
CA GLY A 172 2.12 1.01 5.64
C GLY A 172 3.02 -0.08 5.02
N GLY A 173 4.07 0.35 4.31
CA GLY A 173 5.03 -0.58 3.70
C GLY A 173 5.65 -1.54 4.72
N GLU A 174 6.18 -0.99 5.81
CA GLU A 174 6.86 -1.73 6.89
C GLU A 174 6.27 -1.48 8.29
N GLU A 175 5.11 -0.81 8.33
CA GLU A 175 4.45 -0.37 9.57
C GLU A 175 3.25 -1.24 9.92
N PHE A 176 3.12 -1.60 11.19
CA PHE A 176 2.05 -2.42 11.74
C PHE A 176 1.38 -1.75 12.94
N GLY A 177 0.08 -1.94 13.09
CA GLY A 177 -0.72 -1.43 14.20
C GLY A 177 -1.37 -2.56 14.96
N VAL A 178 -1.32 -2.50 16.29
CA VAL A 178 -1.97 -3.46 17.18
C VAL A 178 -2.75 -2.72 18.26
N VAL A 179 -4.04 -3.03 18.41
CA VAL A 179 -4.81 -2.67 19.59
C VAL A 179 -4.87 -3.89 20.51
N VAL A 180 -4.34 -3.75 21.73
CA VAL A 180 -4.31 -4.82 22.72
C VAL A 180 -5.35 -4.53 23.79
N HIS A 181 -6.32 -5.43 23.92
CA HIS A 181 -7.38 -5.36 24.93
C HIS A 181 -7.09 -6.26 26.14
N GLY A 182 -7.70 -5.92 27.27
CA GLY A 182 -7.64 -6.71 28.48
C GLY A 182 -6.32 -6.59 29.25
N GLY A 183 -6.29 -7.23 30.41
CA GLY A 183 -5.15 -7.23 31.32
C GLY A 183 -4.83 -5.85 31.91
N THR A 184 -3.80 -5.81 32.75
CA THR A 184 -3.21 -4.58 33.27
C THR A 184 -2.33 -3.91 32.20
N PRO A 185 -2.04 -2.60 32.31
CA PRO A 185 -1.10 -1.93 31.42
C PRO A 185 0.26 -2.65 31.32
N ALA A 186 0.78 -3.15 32.45
CA ALA A 186 2.04 -3.88 32.49
C ALA A 186 1.99 -5.21 31.70
N GLU A 187 0.88 -5.95 31.79
CA GLU A 187 0.69 -7.19 31.02
C GLU A 187 0.62 -6.92 29.51
N ARG A 188 -0.05 -5.83 29.10
CA ARG A 188 -0.10 -5.44 27.69
C ARG A 188 1.29 -5.09 27.14
N VAL A 189 2.06 -4.29 27.89
CA VAL A 189 3.45 -3.95 27.55
C VAL A 189 4.31 -5.21 27.47
N ALA A 190 4.18 -6.13 28.43
CA ALA A 190 4.92 -7.39 28.43
C ALA A 190 4.60 -8.27 27.21
N ARG A 191 3.33 -8.36 26.80
CA ARG A 191 2.91 -9.08 25.58
C ARG A 191 3.55 -8.45 24.34
N ILE A 192 3.48 -7.13 24.23
CA ILE A 192 4.08 -6.36 23.14
C ILE A 192 5.61 -6.58 23.05
N GLU A 193 6.30 -6.48 24.18
CA GLU A 193 7.75 -6.72 24.25
C GLU A 193 8.11 -8.17 23.93
N GLY A 194 7.27 -9.12 24.35
CA GLY A 194 7.41 -10.54 24.00
C GLY A 194 7.41 -10.77 22.49
N VAL A 195 6.53 -10.10 21.74
CA VAL A 195 6.50 -10.20 20.27
C VAL A 195 7.74 -9.60 19.64
N ARG A 196 8.18 -8.43 20.12
CA ARG A 196 9.44 -7.83 19.66
C ARG A 196 10.62 -8.79 19.82
N ALA A 197 10.72 -9.44 20.99
CA ALA A 197 11.75 -10.42 21.25
C ALA A 197 11.64 -11.66 20.35
N GLN A 198 10.42 -12.16 20.10
CA GLN A 198 10.19 -13.28 19.18
C GLN A 198 10.64 -12.97 17.75
N VAL A 199 10.31 -11.77 17.25
CA VAL A 199 10.75 -11.32 15.91
C VAL A 199 12.27 -11.24 15.83
N ALA A 200 12.93 -10.70 16.86
CA ALA A 200 14.39 -10.60 16.90
C ALA A 200 15.10 -11.97 17.00
N ALA A 201 14.44 -12.96 17.61
CA ALA A 201 15.02 -14.29 17.83
C ALA A 201 14.83 -15.25 16.65
N ARG A 202 13.95 -14.93 15.69
CA ARG A 202 13.56 -15.85 14.61
C ARG A 202 14.08 -15.38 13.26
N PRO A 203 15.12 -16.03 12.71
CA PRO A 203 15.53 -15.80 11.33
C PRO A 203 14.40 -16.13 10.35
N ILE A 204 14.23 -15.29 9.33
CA ILE A 204 13.19 -15.45 8.31
C ILE A 204 13.83 -16.08 7.06
N PRO A 205 13.39 -17.27 6.62
CA PRO A 205 13.84 -17.85 5.37
C PRO A 205 13.21 -17.11 4.19
N ALA A 206 14.05 -16.56 3.30
CA ALA A 206 13.62 -15.82 2.12
C ALA A 206 14.61 -16.02 0.97
N ASP A 207 14.14 -16.52 -0.18
CA ASP A 207 14.94 -16.73 -1.40
C ASP A 207 16.29 -17.46 -1.19
N GLY A 208 16.31 -18.44 -0.29
CA GLY A 208 17.52 -19.21 0.04
C GLY A 208 18.47 -18.54 1.05
N HIS A 209 18.07 -17.40 1.62
CA HIS A 209 18.75 -16.71 2.71
C HIS A 209 17.99 -16.86 4.03
N GLU A 210 18.70 -16.75 5.16
CA GLU A 210 18.10 -16.50 6.46
C GLU A 210 18.37 -15.05 6.86
N VAL A 211 17.30 -14.27 7.01
CA VAL A 211 17.38 -12.85 7.34
C VAL A 211 16.92 -12.63 8.77
N THR A 212 17.83 -12.15 9.62
CA THR A 212 17.50 -11.69 10.96
C THR A 212 17.09 -10.23 10.89
N ILE A 213 15.93 -9.92 11.46
CA ILE A 213 15.39 -8.56 11.53
C ILE A 213 15.07 -8.19 12.97
N THR A 214 14.84 -6.91 13.21
CA THR A 214 14.28 -6.42 14.46
C THR A 214 13.11 -5.49 14.16
N ILE A 215 12.24 -5.31 15.14
CA ILE A 215 11.17 -4.31 15.08
C ILE A 215 11.33 -3.35 16.25
N SER A 216 10.97 -2.09 16.00
CA SER A 216 10.81 -1.07 17.05
C SER A 216 9.33 -0.78 17.23
N GLY A 217 8.91 -0.44 18.45
CA GLY A 217 7.51 -0.20 18.79
C GLY A 217 7.30 1.05 19.63
N GLY A 218 6.17 1.72 19.45
CA GLY A 218 5.68 2.76 20.34
C GLY A 218 4.32 2.38 20.92
N ILE A 219 4.14 2.57 22.23
CA ILE A 219 2.88 2.23 22.95
C ILE A 219 2.22 3.50 23.50
N ALA A 220 0.90 3.60 23.36
CA ALA A 220 0.08 4.58 24.04
C ALA A 220 -1.19 3.95 24.62
N ASP A 221 -1.62 4.40 25.80
CA ASP A 221 -2.80 3.86 26.49
C ASP A 221 -4.09 4.56 26.03
N PHE A 222 -5.16 3.79 25.85
CA PHE A 222 -6.51 4.33 25.84
C PHE A 222 -7.00 4.52 27.28
N HIS A 223 -7.70 5.62 27.52
CA HIS A 223 -8.47 5.85 28.73
C HIS A 223 -9.73 6.65 28.39
N GLU A 224 -10.70 6.64 29.32
CA GLU A 224 -11.97 7.32 29.14
C GLU A 224 -11.78 8.82 28.83
N GLY A 225 -12.49 9.30 27.80
CA GLY A 225 -12.43 10.70 27.37
C GLY A 225 -11.19 11.10 26.55
N ARG A 226 -10.20 10.20 26.35
CA ARG A 226 -9.05 10.50 25.50
C ARG A 226 -9.37 10.34 24.02
N ASP A 227 -9.04 11.38 23.28
CA ASP A 227 -9.10 11.44 21.82
C ASP A 227 -8.25 10.34 21.14
N LYS A 228 -8.82 9.65 20.15
CA LYS A 228 -8.20 8.47 19.52
C LYS A 228 -7.02 8.88 18.64
N GLU A 229 -7.13 10.00 17.96
CA GLU A 229 -6.05 10.62 17.19
C GLU A 229 -4.89 11.02 18.10
N ALA A 230 -5.16 11.56 19.29
CA ALA A 230 -4.13 11.86 20.28
C ALA A 230 -3.39 10.60 20.79
N VAL A 231 -4.09 9.47 20.96
CA VAL A 231 -3.46 8.18 21.28
C VAL A 231 -2.55 7.74 20.13
N TYR A 232 -3.05 7.78 18.90
CA TYR A 232 -2.27 7.42 17.71
C TYR A 232 -1.00 8.27 17.58
N ALA A 233 -1.12 9.58 17.72
CA ALA A 233 0.01 10.51 17.67
C ALA A 233 1.03 10.26 18.79
N SER A 234 0.59 9.79 19.96
CA SER A 234 1.48 9.50 21.09
C SER A 234 2.24 8.19 20.90
N ALA A 235 1.57 7.16 20.36
CA ALA A 235 2.23 5.91 19.95
C ALA A 235 3.27 6.15 18.85
N ASP A 236 2.96 7.00 17.86
CA ASP A 236 3.89 7.36 16.79
C ASP A 236 5.14 8.09 17.32
N LYS A 237 4.96 9.06 18.23
CA LYS A 237 6.08 9.73 18.91
C LYS A 237 6.93 8.74 19.72
N ALA A 238 6.31 7.79 20.40
CA ALA A 238 7.03 6.76 21.15
C ALA A 238 7.82 5.84 20.22
N LEU A 239 7.27 5.46 19.06
CA LEU A 239 7.97 4.69 18.04
C LEU A 239 9.17 5.45 17.47
N TYR A 240 8.99 6.75 17.18
CA TYR A 240 10.09 7.61 16.78
C TYR A 240 11.22 7.61 17.81
N LEU A 241 10.89 7.73 19.09
CA LEU A 241 11.86 7.65 20.18
C LEU A 241 12.54 6.28 20.26
N ALA A 242 11.80 5.18 20.10
CA ALA A 242 12.36 3.83 20.04
C ALA A 242 13.43 3.70 18.94
N LYS A 243 13.16 4.25 17.75
CA LYS A 243 14.13 4.29 16.65
C LYS A 243 15.34 5.17 16.95
N ALA A 244 15.13 6.31 17.60
CA ALA A 244 16.20 7.24 17.98
C ALA A 244 17.12 6.67 19.08
N LEU A 245 16.57 5.92 20.03
CA LEU A 245 17.30 5.29 21.14
C LEU A 245 18.07 4.03 20.72
N GLY A 246 18.18 3.73 19.42
CA GLY A 246 18.98 2.64 18.90
C GLY A 246 18.20 1.44 18.40
N ARG A 247 16.88 1.57 18.19
CA ARG A 247 16.01 0.54 17.60
C ARG A 247 15.90 -0.74 18.45
N ASN A 248 15.24 -1.76 17.91
CA ASN A 248 15.02 -3.07 18.53
C ASN A 248 14.48 -2.97 19.96
N ARG A 249 13.51 -2.09 20.17
CA ARG A 249 12.91 -1.83 21.48
C ARG A 249 11.49 -1.33 21.34
N VAL A 250 10.74 -1.46 22.42
CA VAL A 250 9.47 -0.78 22.56
C VAL A 250 9.60 0.35 23.57
N VAL A 251 8.94 1.47 23.31
CA VAL A 251 8.90 2.63 24.21
C VAL A 251 7.44 2.94 24.53
N HIS A 252 7.13 3.12 25.81
CA HIS A 252 5.82 3.61 26.23
C HIS A 252 5.76 5.15 26.16
N GLU A 253 4.61 5.73 25.84
CA GLU A 253 4.43 7.20 25.76
C GLU A 253 4.84 7.94 27.05
N ARG A 254 4.68 7.27 28.20
CA ARG A 254 5.09 7.77 29.53
C ARG A 254 6.61 7.87 29.67
N GLU A 255 7.37 7.00 29.00
CA GLU A 255 8.84 7.05 28.98
C GLU A 255 9.36 8.18 28.07
N GLY A 256 8.62 8.49 26.99
CA GLY A 256 8.98 9.58 26.09
C GLY A 256 8.92 10.95 26.74
N LEU A 257 7.99 11.16 27.68
CA LEU A 257 7.96 12.34 28.53
C LEU A 257 9.26 12.43 29.35
N ASN A 258 9.65 11.34 30.03
CA ASN A 258 10.85 11.32 30.88
C ASN A 258 12.15 11.60 30.10
N HIS A 259 12.27 11.11 28.86
CA HIS A 259 13.44 11.41 28.02
C HIS A 259 13.46 12.84 27.46
N ALA A 260 12.30 13.43 27.13
CA ALA A 260 12.22 14.84 26.76
C ALA A 260 12.63 15.75 27.92
N TRP A 261 12.23 15.40 29.16
CA TRP A 261 12.64 16.11 30.38
C TRP A 261 14.15 15.98 30.65
N HIS A 262 14.73 14.77 30.54
CA HIS A 262 16.18 14.60 30.71
C HIS A 262 17.00 15.34 29.63
N GLY A 263 16.56 15.33 28.38
CA GLY A 263 17.21 16.10 27.30
C GLY A 263 17.13 17.62 27.50
N LEU A 264 16.09 18.14 28.16
CA LEU A 264 15.97 19.55 28.55
C LEU A 264 16.88 19.92 29.73
N VAL A 265 17.01 19.01 30.70
CA VAL A 265 17.88 19.20 31.88
C VAL A 265 19.37 19.08 31.51
N GLU A 266 19.74 18.13 30.64
CA GLU A 266 21.12 17.95 30.17
C GLU A 266 21.58 19.03 29.18
N ASN A 267 20.66 19.62 28.40
CA ASN A 267 20.97 20.73 27.47
C ASN A 267 20.86 22.13 28.10
N GLY A 268 20.75 22.24 29.44
CA GLY A 268 20.92 23.51 30.15
C GLY A 268 19.84 24.56 29.92
N LEU A 269 18.65 24.19 29.44
CA LEU A 269 17.51 25.09 29.39
C LEU A 269 16.69 24.93 30.68
N GLY A 270 17.08 25.69 31.69
CA GLY A 270 16.38 25.74 32.97
C GLY A 270 14.93 26.22 32.79
N VAL A 271 13.98 25.34 33.11
CA VAL A 271 12.59 25.74 33.35
C VAL A 271 12.57 26.46 34.71
N GLN A 272 12.64 27.79 34.68
CA GLN A 272 12.27 28.57 35.85
C GLN A 272 10.78 28.36 36.11
N GLY A 273 10.46 27.75 37.26
CA GLY A 273 9.15 27.95 37.87
C GLY A 273 8.33 26.69 38.18
N ILE A 274 8.94 25.60 38.66
CA ILE A 274 8.23 24.66 39.55
C ILE A 274 9.20 24.24 40.66
N GLY A 275 8.88 24.59 41.90
CA GLY A 275 9.71 24.30 43.07
C GLY A 275 9.67 22.82 43.46
N PRO A 276 10.70 22.31 44.17
CA PRO A 276 10.88 20.90 44.52
C PRO A 276 9.74 20.27 45.37
N ASN A 277 8.75 21.06 45.82
CA ASN A 277 7.62 20.56 46.61
C ASN A 277 6.44 20.02 45.80
N GLU A 278 6.33 20.30 44.49
CA GLU A 278 5.26 19.71 43.65
C GLU A 278 5.62 18.29 43.16
N VAL A 279 6.91 17.96 43.09
CA VAL A 279 7.42 16.64 42.68
C VAL A 279 7.05 15.55 43.69
N SER A 280 6.98 15.89 44.98
CA SER A 280 6.58 14.93 46.03
C SER A 280 5.07 14.64 46.04
N LEU A 281 4.24 15.54 45.50
CA LEU A 281 2.79 15.35 45.45
C LEU A 281 2.35 14.45 44.28
N LEU A 282 3.12 14.39 43.20
CA LEU A 282 2.85 13.49 42.05
C LEU A 282 3.39 12.08 42.28
N GLN A 283 4.51 11.93 43.00
CA GLN A 283 5.00 10.59 43.39
C GLN A 283 4.17 9.94 44.50
N ALA A 284 3.46 10.73 45.32
CA ALA A 284 2.59 10.23 46.39
C ALA A 284 1.14 9.91 45.95
N SER A 285 0.72 10.28 44.73
CA SER A 285 -0.67 10.13 44.27
C SER A 285 -0.95 8.93 43.36
N GLY A 286 0.05 8.11 43.01
CA GLY A 286 -0.20 6.78 42.41
C GLY A 286 -1.08 6.79 41.15
N ILE A 287 -0.87 7.76 40.26
CA ILE A 287 -1.43 7.81 38.90
C ILE A 287 -0.28 7.75 37.89
#